data_AF-A0A7S0W281-F1
#
_entry.id   AF-A0A7S0W281-F1
#
_cell.length_a   1.000
_cell.length_b   1.000
_cell.length_c   1.000
_cell.angle_alpha   90.00
_cell.angle_beta   90.00
_cell.angle_gamma   90.00
#
_symmetry.space_group_name_H-M   'P 1'
#
loop_
_entity.id
_entity.type
_entity.pdbx_description
1 polymer ?
#
loop_
_entity_poly.entity_id
_entity_poly.type
_entity_poly.pdbx_seq_one_letter_code
_entity_poly.pdbx_strand_id
1 'polypeptide(L)'
;GAFMRAATVPVPGSNVICYFDDLGRVAGTVVRTSKDGFAVEFNVVPHKRKKLADRLSWLINKDLMEAPEQRAAARFPTGGPAFIGRKDGMQIPCTVVDISLTGASFQTNGQFQPPPIGEVVTAGNSR
;
A
#
# COMPACT_ATOMS: atom_id res chain seq x y z
N GLY A 1 -17.76 -11.25 1.31
CA GLY A 1 -16.71 -11.75 0.41
C GLY A 1 -16.48 -10.75 -0.70
N ALA A 2 -15.75 -11.12 -1.73
CA ALA A 2 -15.49 -10.29 -2.91
C ALA A 2 -15.32 -11.14 -4.17
N PHE A 3 -15.44 -10.53 -5.35
CA PHE A 3 -15.06 -11.13 -6.63
C PHE A 3 -13.74 -10.54 -7.10
N MET A 4 -12.80 -11.40 -7.45
CA MET A 4 -11.47 -11.03 -7.93
C MET A 4 -11.39 -11.30 -9.42
N ARG A 5 -11.03 -10.28 -10.21
CA ARG A 5 -10.61 -10.49 -11.59
C ARG A 5 -9.18 -10.99 -11.60
N ALA A 6 -8.93 -12.11 -12.27
CA ALA A 6 -7.61 -12.70 -12.35
C ALA A 6 -7.49 -13.55 -13.62
N ALA A 7 -6.32 -13.49 -14.28
CA ALA A 7 -6.01 -14.38 -15.40
C ALA A 7 -5.82 -15.83 -14.95
N THR A 8 -5.31 -16.03 -13.73
CA THR A 8 -5.14 -17.35 -13.11
C THR A 8 -6.19 -17.53 -12.03
N VAL A 9 -7.03 -18.56 -12.19
CA VAL A 9 -8.15 -18.84 -11.30
C VAL A 9 -7.82 -20.05 -10.41
N PRO A 10 -7.79 -19.89 -9.08
CA PRO A 10 -7.60 -21.02 -8.16
C PRO A 10 -8.81 -21.97 -8.16
N VAL A 11 -8.58 -23.21 -7.73
CA VAL A 11 -9.65 -24.21 -7.58
C VAL A 11 -10.60 -23.79 -6.44
N PRO A 12 -11.93 -23.99 -6.57
CA PRO A 12 -12.86 -23.84 -5.43
C PRO A 12 -12.38 -24.60 -4.19
N GLY A 13 -12.56 -24.01 -3.02
CA GLY A 13 -12.05 -24.50 -1.73
C GLY A 13 -10.62 -24.06 -1.41
N SER A 14 -9.89 -23.46 -2.36
CA SER A 14 -8.53 -22.96 -2.09
C SER A 14 -8.54 -21.82 -1.08
N ASN A 15 -7.58 -21.84 -0.16
CA ASN A 15 -7.30 -20.72 0.73
C ASN A 15 -6.47 -19.66 0.00
N VAL A 16 -6.87 -18.40 0.13
CA VAL A 16 -6.18 -17.26 -0.49
C VAL A 16 -5.97 -16.14 0.52
N ILE A 17 -4.92 -15.35 0.31
CA ILE A 17 -4.66 -14.10 1.03
C ILE A 17 -4.79 -12.96 0.04
N CYS A 18 -5.77 -12.09 0.25
CA CYS A 18 -6.03 -10.93 -0.58
C CYS A 18 -5.38 -9.69 0.05
N TYR A 19 -4.69 -8.90 -0.76
CA TYR A 19 -4.17 -7.60 -0.37
C TYR A 19 -4.98 -6.53 -1.09
N PHE A 20 -5.62 -5.65 -0.33
CA PHE A 20 -6.35 -4.50 -0.86
C PHE A 20 -5.67 -3.22 -0.37
N ASP A 21 -5.58 -2.22 -1.23
CA ASP A 21 -4.90 -0.95 -0.90
C ASP A 21 -5.53 -0.27 0.32
N ASP A 22 -6.87 -0.16 0.36
CA ASP A 22 -7.58 0.54 1.44
C ASP A 22 -8.10 -0.34 2.59
N LEU A 23 -8.16 -1.66 2.38
CA LEU A 23 -8.70 -2.62 3.36
C LEU A 23 -7.61 -3.51 3.99
N GLY A 24 -6.40 -3.48 3.44
CA GLY A 24 -5.28 -4.30 3.89
C GLY A 24 -5.43 -5.78 3.57
N ARG A 25 -4.81 -6.63 4.40
CA ARG A 25 -4.74 -8.08 4.20
C ARG A 25 -5.99 -8.78 4.73
N VAL A 26 -6.66 -9.55 3.86
CA VAL A 26 -7.85 -10.36 4.20
C VAL A 26 -7.66 -11.80 3.73
N ALA A 27 -7.78 -12.75 4.65
CA ALA A 27 -7.80 -14.17 4.32
C ALA A 27 -9.19 -14.57 3.81
N GLY A 28 -9.25 -15.52 2.88
CA GLY A 28 -10.51 -16.03 2.37
C GLY A 28 -10.41 -17.40 1.71
N THR A 29 -11.57 -17.97 1.40
CA THR A 29 -11.71 -19.24 0.70
C THR A 29 -12.41 -19.01 -0.63
N VAL A 30 -11.88 -19.59 -1.71
CA VAL A 30 -12.53 -19.52 -3.03
C VAL A 30 -13.82 -20.33 -3.01
N VAL A 31 -14.96 -19.69 -3.27
CA VAL A 31 -16.29 -20.35 -3.21
C VAL A 31 -16.89 -20.60 -4.58
N ARG A 32 -16.44 -19.89 -5.62
CA ARG A 32 -16.83 -20.13 -7.02
C ARG A 32 -15.81 -19.54 -7.98
N THR A 33 -15.75 -20.07 -9.19
CA THR A 33 -14.90 -19.60 -10.28
C THR A 33 -15.75 -19.15 -11.46
N SER A 34 -15.18 -18.30 -12.31
CA SER A 34 -15.77 -17.80 -13.54
C SER A 34 -14.67 -17.63 -14.59
N LYS A 35 -15.04 -17.40 -15.86
CA LYS A 35 -14.07 -17.13 -16.94
C LYS A 35 -13.21 -15.89 -16.65
N ASP A 36 -13.77 -14.90 -15.96
CA ASP A 36 -13.11 -13.62 -15.70
C ASP A 36 -12.43 -13.54 -14.33
N GLY A 37 -12.47 -14.62 -13.52
CA GLY A 37 -11.93 -14.60 -12.17
C GLY A 37 -12.59 -15.56 -11.18
N PHE A 38 -12.61 -15.21 -9.90
CA PHE A 38 -13.16 -16.05 -8.84
C PHE A 38 -13.75 -15.26 -7.68
N ALA A 39 -14.72 -15.84 -6.98
CA ALA A 39 -15.29 -15.24 -5.77
C ALA A 39 -14.72 -15.88 -4.52
N VAL A 40 -14.54 -15.04 -3.50
CA VAL A 40 -13.92 -15.39 -2.24
C VAL A 40 -14.87 -15.07 -1.10
N GLU A 41 -15.07 -16.03 -0.21
CA GLU A 41 -15.63 -15.78 1.12
C GLU A 41 -14.50 -15.31 2.06
N PHE A 42 -14.76 -14.32 2.91
CA PHE A 42 -13.73 -13.78 3.80
C PHE A 42 -13.73 -14.49 5.15
N ASN A 43 -12.57 -15.01 5.53
CA ASN A 43 -12.34 -15.74 6.78
C ASN A 43 -11.87 -14.75 7.84
N VAL A 44 -12.81 -13.98 8.40
CA VAL A 44 -12.52 -12.93 9.38
C VAL A 44 -13.33 -13.11 10.67
N VAL A 45 -12.67 -12.93 11.81
CA VAL A 45 -13.33 -12.91 13.12
C VAL A 45 -14.30 -11.73 13.25
N PRO A 46 -15.35 -11.82 14.09
CA PRO A 46 -16.42 -10.81 14.15
C PRO A 46 -15.93 -9.36 14.34
N HIS A 47 -14.94 -9.14 15.21
CA HIS A 47 -14.35 -7.81 15.41
C HIS A 47 -13.67 -7.25 14.15
N LYS A 48 -12.91 -8.09 13.42
CA LYS A 48 -12.29 -7.69 12.14
C LYS A 48 -13.33 -7.46 11.04
N ARG A 49 -14.40 -8.27 11.02
CA ARG A 49 -15.54 -8.09 10.10
C ARG A 49 -16.20 -6.73 10.30
N LYS A 50 -16.41 -6.31 11.56
CA LYS A 50 -16.96 -4.98 11.87
C LYS A 50 -16.05 -3.87 11.36
N LYS A 51 -14.74 -3.93 11.63
CA LYS A 51 -13.77 -2.97 11.11
C LYS A 51 -13.77 -2.89 9.57
N LEU A 52 -13.87 -4.04 8.90
CA LEU A 52 -13.97 -4.11 7.44
C LEU A 52 -15.25 -3.43 6.94
N ALA A 53 -16.39 -3.67 7.58
CA ALA A 53 -17.67 -3.05 7.23
C ALA A 53 -17.66 -1.53 7.47
N ASP A 54 -17.11 -1.08 8.59
CA ASP A 54 -16.97 0.34 8.92
C ASP A 54 -16.06 1.03 7.88
N ARG A 55 -14.97 0.37 7.45
CA ARG A 55 -14.05 0.90 6.43
C ARG A 55 -14.69 0.96 5.04
N LEU A 56 -15.41 -0.09 4.63
CA LEU A 56 -16.17 -0.09 3.37
C LEU A 56 -17.22 1.03 3.36
N SER A 57 -17.95 1.19 4.46
CA SER A 57 -18.93 2.27 4.62
C SER A 57 -18.27 3.65 4.46
N TRP A 58 -17.10 3.85 5.08
CA TRP A 58 -16.36 5.10 4.92
C TRP A 58 -15.92 5.34 3.48
N LEU A 59 -15.34 4.33 2.81
CA LEU A 59 -14.85 4.44 1.43
C LEU A 59 -15.96 4.79 0.45
N ILE A 60 -17.15 4.18 0.58
CA ILE A 60 -18.30 4.46 -0.29
C ILE A 60 -18.80 5.91 -0.12
N ASN A 61 -18.74 6.43 1.10
CA ASN A 61 -19.29 7.75 1.42
C ASN A 61 -18.24 8.88 1.31
N LYS A 62 -16.96 8.55 1.18
CA LYS A 62 -15.88 9.53 1.15
C LYS A 62 -16.06 10.53 0.00
N ASP A 63 -16.39 10.05 -1.19
CA ASP A 63 -16.59 10.89 -2.38
C ASP A 63 -17.85 11.76 -2.29
N LEU A 64 -18.82 11.41 -1.42
CA LEU A 64 -20.02 12.19 -1.16
C LEU A 64 -19.81 13.25 -0.04
N MET A 65 -18.77 13.08 0.77
CA MET A 65 -18.43 14.00 1.87
C MET A 65 -17.28 14.96 1.53
N GLU A 66 -16.54 14.72 0.45
CA GLU A 66 -15.54 15.63 -0.07
C GLU A 66 -16.19 16.52 -1.14
N ALA A 67 -16.49 17.78 -0.79
CA ALA A 67 -16.66 18.85 -1.78
C ALA A 67 -15.46 18.79 -2.76
N PRO A 68 -15.65 19.07 -4.06
CA PRO A 68 -14.75 18.59 -5.12
C PRO A 68 -13.33 19.16 -4.98
N GLU A 69 -12.48 18.46 -4.25
CA GLU A 69 -11.05 18.69 -4.19
C GLU A 69 -10.43 17.80 -5.27
N GLN A 70 -10.11 18.40 -6.42
CA GLN A 70 -9.50 17.75 -7.58
C GLN A 70 -8.08 17.24 -7.29
N ARG A 71 -7.92 16.11 -6.58
CA ARG A 71 -6.59 15.50 -6.38
C ARG A 71 -6.62 13.97 -6.47
N ALA A 72 -5.75 13.43 -7.32
CA ALA A 72 -5.70 12.02 -7.71
C ALA A 72 -4.89 11.09 -6.77
N ALA A 73 -4.35 11.58 -5.65
CA ALA A 73 -3.70 10.75 -4.63
C ALA A 73 -3.61 11.47 -3.27
N ALA A 74 -3.83 10.74 -2.17
CA ALA A 74 -3.62 11.24 -0.82
C ALA A 74 -2.13 11.17 -0.43
N ARG A 75 -1.52 12.31 -0.12
CA ARG A 75 -0.15 12.38 0.44
C ARG A 75 -0.23 12.32 1.96
N PHE A 76 0.48 11.37 2.58
CA PHE A 76 0.73 11.38 4.02
C PHE A 76 2.04 12.12 4.28
N PRO A 77 2.03 13.37 4.78
CA PRO A 77 3.26 14.05 5.13
C PRO A 77 3.95 13.27 6.25
N THR A 78 5.09 12.64 5.94
CA THR A 78 5.88 11.88 6.91
C THR A 78 7.01 12.70 7.50
N GLY A 79 6.91 14.04 7.39
CA GLY A 79 7.98 15.01 7.65
C GLY A 79 8.88 14.62 8.81
N GLY A 80 10.11 14.22 8.48
CA GLY A 80 11.08 13.75 9.45
C GLY A 80 12.46 13.57 8.82
N PRO A 81 13.54 13.79 9.61
CA PRO A 81 14.90 13.59 9.15
C PRO A 81 15.19 12.11 8.90
N ALA A 82 15.92 11.82 7.84
CA ALA A 82 16.37 10.49 7.46
C ALA A 82 17.80 10.54 6.88
N PHE A 83 18.39 9.37 6.70
CA PHE A 83 19.68 9.20 6.03
C PHE A 83 19.52 8.22 4.87
N ILE A 84 20.14 8.57 3.73
CA ILE A 84 20.34 7.67 2.61
C ILE A 84 21.80 7.21 2.61
N GLY A 85 22.02 5.90 2.65
CA GLY A 85 23.34 5.28 2.52
C GLY A 85 23.68 4.99 1.06
N ARG A 86 24.90 5.34 0.66
CA ARG A 86 25.47 5.03 -0.65
C ARG A 86 26.43 3.85 -0.57
N LYS A 87 26.75 3.25 -1.73
CA LYS A 87 27.66 2.09 -1.81
C LYS A 87 29.10 2.40 -1.38
N ASP A 88 29.52 3.66 -1.46
CA ASP A 88 30.82 4.14 -1.00
C ASP A 88 30.90 4.35 0.53
N GLY A 89 29.81 4.05 1.25
CA GLY A 89 29.70 4.24 2.70
C GLY A 89 29.28 5.66 3.11
N MET A 90 29.12 6.58 2.17
CA MET A 90 28.64 7.93 2.45
C MET A 90 27.18 7.90 2.90
N GLN A 91 26.87 8.67 3.95
CA GLN A 91 25.49 8.90 4.39
C GLN A 91 25.08 10.33 4.05
N ILE A 92 23.97 10.47 3.34
CA ILE A 92 23.39 11.76 2.96
C ILE A 92 22.20 12.06 3.88
N PRO A 93 22.25 13.15 4.67
CA PRO A 93 21.09 13.61 5.42
C PRO A 93 20.02 14.15 4.46
N CYS A 94 18.77 13.75 4.71
CA CYS A 94 17.63 14.11 3.88
C CYS A 94 16.34 14.19 4.71
N THR A 95 15.28 14.70 4.10
CA THR A 95 13.92 14.69 4.66
C THR A 95 13.06 13.71 3.89
N VAL A 96 12.29 12.88 4.58
CA VAL A 96 11.26 12.05 3.95
C VAL A 96 10.13 12.95 3.46
N VAL A 97 9.85 12.91 2.17
CA VAL A 97 8.75 13.66 1.54
C VAL A 97 7.48 12.82 1.54
N ASP A 98 7.57 11.57 1.09
CA ASP A 98 6.49 10.59 1.09
C ASP A 98 7.02 9.15 1.09
N ILE A 99 6.20 8.21 1.56
CA ILE A 99 6.47 6.76 1.57
C ILE A 99 5.22 6.04 1.07
N SER A 100 5.44 4.99 0.27
CA SER A 100 4.42 4.05 -0.21
C SER A 100 4.93 2.60 -0.09
N LEU A 101 4.10 1.63 -0.49
CA LEU A 101 4.48 0.21 -0.47
C LEU A 101 5.64 -0.13 -1.41
N THR A 102 5.78 0.61 -2.52
CA THR A 102 6.73 0.30 -3.60
C THR A 102 7.88 1.28 -3.68
N GLY A 103 7.86 2.37 -2.91
CA GLY A 103 8.89 3.40 -2.99
C GLY A 103 8.72 4.51 -1.97
N ALA A 104 9.72 5.36 -1.89
CA ALA A 104 9.75 6.53 -1.03
C ALA A 104 10.47 7.69 -1.73
N SER A 105 10.05 8.91 -1.42
CA SER A 105 10.65 10.14 -1.93
C SER A 105 11.40 10.86 -0.81
N PHE A 106 12.61 11.32 -1.12
CA PHE A 106 13.48 12.02 -0.17
C PHE A 106 13.96 13.33 -0.78
N GLN A 107 14.12 14.35 0.05
CA GLN A 107 14.68 15.63 -0.33
C GLN A 107 16.02 15.82 0.37
N THR A 108 17.09 16.02 -0.40
CA THR A 108 18.39 16.40 0.15
C THR A 108 18.39 17.89 0.51
N ASN A 109 19.11 18.23 1.57
CA ASN A 109 19.27 19.62 1.97
C ASN A 109 20.34 20.25 1.06
N GLY A 110 20.27 21.56 0.78
CA GLY A 110 21.07 22.24 -0.26
C GLY A 110 22.61 22.12 -0.18
N GLN A 111 23.16 21.47 0.84
CA GLN A 111 24.58 21.13 0.95
C GLN A 111 24.96 19.78 0.30
N PHE A 112 24.00 18.88 0.06
CA PHE A 112 24.24 17.55 -0.51
C PHE A 112 23.51 17.39 -1.84
N GLN A 113 24.24 16.97 -2.87
CA GLN A 113 23.65 16.58 -4.15
C GLN A 113 22.95 15.23 -4.03
N PRO A 114 21.79 15.05 -4.69
CA PRO A 114 21.15 13.74 -4.81
C PRO A 114 22.08 12.72 -5.48
N PRO A 115 21.95 11.42 -5.15
CA PRO A 115 22.64 10.36 -5.88
C PRO A 115 22.32 10.42 -7.39
N PRO A 116 23.26 10.05 -8.27
CA PRO A 116 23.01 9.84 -9.68
C PRO A 116 21.84 8.89 -9.94
N ILE A 117 21.12 9.14 -11.03
CA ILE A 117 20.05 8.25 -11.48
C ILE A 117 20.62 6.85 -11.74
N GLY A 118 19.96 5.83 -11.19
CA GLY A 118 20.36 4.42 -11.30
C GLY A 118 21.30 3.94 -10.19
N GLU A 119 21.77 4.83 -9.31
CA GLU A 119 22.54 4.41 -8.13
C GLU A 119 21.61 3.73 -7.11
N VAL A 120 21.99 2.52 -6.67
CA VAL A 120 21.28 1.81 -5.60
C VAL A 120 21.71 2.39 -4.26
N VAL A 121 20.74 2.86 -3.50
CA VAL A 121 20.93 3.42 -2.16
C VAL A 121 20.13 2.65 -1.12
N THR A 122 20.51 2.77 0.15
CA THR A 122 19.80 2.20 1.28
C THR A 122 19.14 3.30 2.11
N ALA A 123 17.93 3.05 2.61
CA ALA A 123 17.23 3.95 3.53
C ALA A 123 16.57 3.10 4.62
N GLY A 124 16.74 3.48 5.88
CA GLY A 124 16.32 2.70 7.05
C GLY A 124 17.44 2.50 8.06
N ASN A 125 17.12 1.94 9.22
CA ASN A 125 18.08 1.74 10.30
C ASN A 125 18.99 0.54 9.99
N SER A 126 20.31 0.78 9.84
CA SER A 126 21.31 -0.29 9.84
C SER A 126 21.48 -0.80 11.27
N ARG A 127 20.57 -1.66 11.73
CA ARG A 127 20.76 -2.50 12.91
C ARG A 127 20.40 -3.93 12.59
#